data_AF-A0A4R9WJZ3-F1
#
_entry.id   AF-A0A4R9WJZ3-F1
#
_cell.length_a   1.000
_cell.length_b   1.000
_cell.length_c   1.000
_cell.angle_alpha   90.00
_cell.angle_beta   90.00
_cell.angle_gamma   90.00
#
_symmetry.space_group_name_H-M   'P 1'
#
loop_
_entity.id
_entity.type
_entity.pdbx_description
1 polymer ?
#
loop_
_entity_poly.entity_id
_entity_poly.type
_entity_poly.pdbx_seq_one_letter_code
_entity_poly.pdbx_strand_id
1 'polypeptide(L)'
;PGQAVPADNFSIRWSGKLVPPATDTYHLETAADDGVRLHLDGKRLIDRWSASDRLHADGVDVRLEAGRSYDLRLEYYEGERDAGVRLAWRQP
;
A
#
# COMPACT_ATOMS: atom_id res chain seq x y z
N PRO A 1 -15.57 -9.37 -0.95
CA PRO A 1 -15.78 -8.39 -2.03
C PRO A 1 -17.27 -7.99 -2.10
N GLY A 2 -17.61 -6.82 -2.65
CA GLY A 2 -19.02 -6.51 -2.93
C GLY A 2 -19.57 -7.42 -4.04
N GLN A 3 -20.90 -7.53 -4.16
CA GLN A 3 -21.54 -8.45 -5.12
C GLN A 3 -21.09 -8.24 -6.59
N ALA A 4 -20.63 -7.04 -6.96
CA ALA A 4 -20.18 -6.72 -8.31
C ALA A 4 -18.68 -7.01 -8.54
N VAL A 5 -17.92 -7.45 -7.53
CA VAL A 5 -16.49 -7.75 -7.63
C VAL A 5 -16.31 -9.27 -7.58
N PRO A 6 -15.65 -9.88 -8.57
CA PRO A 6 -15.40 -11.32 -8.57
C PRO A 6 -14.55 -11.73 -7.35
N ALA A 7 -14.58 -13.01 -6.99
CA ALA A 7 -13.76 -13.54 -5.91
C ALA A 7 -12.26 -13.43 -6.23
N ASP A 8 -11.91 -13.71 -7.50
CA ASP A 8 -10.56 -13.72 -8.04
C ASP A 8 -10.44 -12.68 -9.18
N ASN A 9 -9.22 -12.41 -9.63
CA ASN A 9 -8.93 -11.54 -10.78
C ASN A 9 -9.52 -10.13 -10.66
N PHE A 10 -9.33 -9.49 -9.51
CA PHE A 10 -9.75 -8.11 -9.29
C PHE A 10 -8.57 -7.22 -8.91
N SER A 11 -8.77 -5.91 -9.02
CA SER A 11 -7.79 -4.93 -8.55
C SER A 11 -8.48 -3.80 -7.82
N ILE A 12 -7.74 -3.17 -6.90
CA ILE A 12 -8.19 -2.02 -6.13
C ILE A 12 -7.13 -0.94 -6.20
N ARG A 13 -7.57 0.32 -6.35
CA ARG A 13 -6.73 1.50 -6.22
C ARG A 13 -7.32 2.41 -5.16
N TRP A 14 -6.56 2.64 -4.09
CA TRP A 14 -6.84 3.70 -3.12
C TRP A 14 -6.03 4.94 -3.48
N SER A 15 -6.68 6.10 -3.50
CA SER A 15 -6.04 7.41 -3.61
C SER A 15 -6.49 8.30 -2.46
N GLY A 16 -5.56 9.01 -1.86
CA GLY A 16 -5.84 9.88 -0.72
C GLY A 16 -4.63 10.75 -0.38
N LYS A 17 -4.66 11.32 0.82
CA LYS A 17 -3.57 12.12 1.35
C LYS A 17 -3.05 11.52 2.65
N LEU A 18 -1.73 11.49 2.81
CA LEU A 18 -1.07 11.19 4.08
C LEU A 18 -0.60 12.51 4.70
N VAL A 19 -1.01 12.80 5.94
CA VAL A 19 -0.59 13.99 6.69
C VAL A 19 0.08 13.54 7.99
N PRO A 20 1.41 13.59 8.10
CA PRO A 20 2.14 13.18 9.30
C PRO A 20 1.89 14.18 10.45
N PRO A 21 1.69 13.70 11.69
CA PRO A 21 1.54 14.58 12.86
C PRO A 21 2.86 15.20 13.32
N ALA A 22 3.98 14.54 13.03
CA ALA A 22 5.32 14.98 13.43
C ALA A 22 6.31 14.90 12.26
N THR A 23 7.32 15.78 12.29
CA THR A 23 8.40 15.82 11.32
C THR A 23 9.42 14.76 11.71
N ASP A 24 9.42 13.61 11.03
CA ASP A 24 10.26 12.47 11.37
C ASP A 24 10.52 11.56 10.16
N THR A 25 11.32 10.51 10.34
CA THR A 25 11.41 9.37 9.42
C THR A 25 10.33 8.36 9.80
N TYR A 26 9.40 8.08 8.88
CA TYR A 26 8.34 7.10 9.07
C TYR A 26 8.70 5.82 8.32
N HIS A 27 8.42 4.68 8.95
CA HIS A 27 8.42 3.39 8.28
C HIS A 27 7.03 3.15 7.70
N LEU A 28 6.91 3.12 6.37
CA LEU A 28 5.68 2.75 5.67
C LEU A 28 5.79 1.28 5.28
N GLU A 29 4.74 0.50 5.55
CA GLU A 29 4.70 -0.93 5.29
C GLU A 29 3.42 -1.29 4.53
N THR A 30 3.55 -2.09 3.48
CA THR A 30 2.41 -2.76 2.84
C THR A 30 2.53 -4.26 3.03
N ALA A 31 1.41 -4.94 3.26
CA ALA A 31 1.37 -6.40 3.19
C ALA A 31 0.31 -6.81 2.17
N ALA A 32 0.62 -7.71 1.22
CA ALA A 32 -0.34 -8.14 0.21
C ALA A 32 -0.15 -9.59 -0.27
N ASP A 33 -1.28 -10.17 -0.66
CA ASP A 33 -1.44 -11.40 -1.45
C ASP A 33 -2.56 -11.09 -2.45
N ASP A 34 -2.34 -10.92 -3.75
CA ASP A 34 -1.07 -11.00 -4.49
C ASP A 34 -0.24 -9.70 -4.44
N GLY A 35 -0.34 -8.86 -5.48
CA GLY A 35 0.62 -7.80 -5.80
C GLY A 35 0.21 -6.44 -5.26
N VAL A 36 1.21 -5.61 -4.92
CA VAL A 36 1.02 -4.29 -4.34
C VAL A 36 2.01 -3.26 -4.88
N ARG A 37 1.54 -2.01 -5.02
CA ARG A 37 2.37 -0.84 -5.28
C ARG A 37 1.99 0.30 -4.36
N LEU A 38 2.97 0.88 -3.69
CA LEU A 38 2.81 2.09 -2.90
C LEU A 38 3.48 3.26 -3.59
N HIS A 39 2.75 4.36 -3.72
CA HIS A 39 3.28 5.63 -4.21
C HIS A 39 3.02 6.75 -3.21
N LEU A 40 4.00 7.64 -3.09
CA LEU A 40 3.93 8.87 -2.31
C LEU A 40 4.41 10.04 -3.17
N ASP A 41 3.62 11.10 -3.31
CA ASP A 41 3.87 12.25 -4.21
C ASP A 41 4.22 11.81 -5.65
N GLY A 42 3.55 10.77 -6.14
CA GLY A 42 3.80 10.19 -7.46
C GLY A 42 5.05 9.32 -7.57
N LYS A 43 5.94 9.33 -6.57
CA LYS A 43 7.11 8.43 -6.52
C LYS A 43 6.68 7.04 -6.05
N ARG A 44 7.04 6.02 -6.82
CA ARG A 44 6.84 4.60 -6.44
C ARG A 44 7.86 4.21 -5.38
N LEU A 45 7.39 3.85 -4.20
CA LEU A 45 8.21 3.47 -3.04
C LEU A 45 8.31 1.95 -2.88
N ILE A 46 7.19 1.25 -3.09
CA ILE A 46 7.11 -0.23 -3.08
C ILE A 46 6.54 -0.67 -4.42
N ASP A 47 7.15 -1.68 -5.03
CA ASP A 47 6.72 -2.26 -6.31
C ASP A 47 6.91 -3.78 -6.32
N ARG A 48 5.93 -4.48 -5.77
CA ARG A 48 5.86 -5.94 -5.84
C ARG A 48 4.61 -6.32 -6.61
N TRP A 49 4.67 -6.22 -7.92
CA TRP A 49 3.56 -6.52 -8.82
C TRP A 49 3.67 -7.94 -9.41
N SER A 50 3.64 -8.92 -8.51
CA SER A 50 3.76 -10.35 -8.84
C SER A 50 2.91 -11.18 -7.90
N ALA A 51 2.58 -12.40 -8.33
CA ALA A 51 1.79 -13.33 -7.53
C ALA A 51 2.52 -13.67 -6.22
N SER A 52 1.74 -14.00 -5.20
CA SER A 52 2.18 -14.53 -3.92
C SER A 52 1.41 -15.80 -3.59
N ASP A 53 1.93 -16.56 -2.62
CA ASP A 53 1.24 -17.74 -2.08
C ASP A 53 0.69 -17.48 -0.66
N ARG A 54 0.93 -16.28 -0.15
CA ARG A 54 0.58 -15.80 1.19
C ARG A 54 0.77 -14.29 1.27
N LEU A 55 0.25 -13.70 2.33
CA LEU A 55 0.47 -12.30 2.66
C LEU A 55 1.96 -11.98 2.88
N HIS A 56 2.56 -11.18 1.98
CA HIS A 56 3.95 -10.74 2.07
C HIS A 56 4.07 -9.25 2.39
N ALA A 57 4.91 -8.91 3.36
CA ALA A 57 5.14 -7.54 3.83
C ALA A 57 6.41 -6.92 3.21
N ASP A 58 6.28 -5.69 2.74
CA ASP A 58 7.33 -4.85 2.18
C ASP A 58 7.32 -3.49 2.90
N GLY A 59 8.50 -2.99 3.28
CA GLY A 59 8.64 -1.76 4.07
C GLY A 59 9.66 -0.79 3.51
N VAL A 60 9.46 0.50 3.75
CA VAL A 60 10.33 1.58 3.28
C VAL A 60 10.33 2.75 4.26
N ASP A 61 11.52 3.25 4.58
CA ASP A 61 11.67 4.44 5.41
C ASP A 61 11.61 5.71 4.56
N VAL A 62 10.81 6.67 4.98
CA VAL A 62 10.60 7.94 4.28
C VAL A 62 10.60 9.10 5.27
N ARG A 63 11.37 10.15 4.95
CA ARG A 63 11.35 11.38 5.73
C ARG A 63 10.10 12.21 5.40
N LEU A 64 9.25 12.45 6.39
CA LEU A 64 7.99 13.22 6.25
C LEU A 64 7.98 14.45 7.14
N GLU A 65 7.38 15.54 6.67
CA GLU A 65 7.28 16.83 7.36
C GLU A 65 5.89 17.01 7.97
N ALA A 66 5.81 17.34 9.26
CA ALA A 66 4.57 17.55 10.00
C ALA A 66 3.62 18.49 9.26
N GLY A 67 2.35 18.10 9.17
CA GLY A 67 1.29 18.91 8.54
C GLY A 67 1.37 19.03 7.02
N ARG A 68 2.46 18.59 6.37
CA ARG A 68 2.54 18.55 4.91
C ARG A 68 1.64 17.43 4.38
N SER A 69 0.81 17.74 3.39
CA SER A 69 -0.02 16.75 2.72
C SER A 69 0.76 16.07 1.59
N TYR A 70 0.86 14.75 1.67
CA TYR A 70 1.49 13.91 0.63
C TYR A 70 0.43 13.14 -0.16
N ASP A 71 0.54 13.10 -1.49
CA ASP A 71 -0.33 12.28 -2.33
C ASP A 71 -0.03 10.80 -2.15
N LEU A 72 -0.98 10.05 -1.63
CA LEU A 72 -0.84 8.62 -1.37
C LEU A 72 -1.64 7.83 -2.40
N ARG A 73 -0.99 6.85 -3.04
CA ARG A 73 -1.67 5.87 -3.90
C ARG A 73 -1.20 4.46 -3.57
N LEU A 74 -2.15 3.61 -3.21
CA LEU A 74 -1.96 2.17 -3.03
C LEU A 74 -2.69 1.45 -4.16
N GLU A 75 -1.99 0.60 -4.90
CA GLU A 75 -2.56 -0.28 -5.90
C GLU A 75 -2.37 -1.72 -5.45
N TYR A 76 -3.39 -2.54 -5.64
CA TYR A 76 -3.42 -3.94 -5.26
C TYR A 76 -4.10 -4.74 -6.37
N TYR A 77 -3.65 -5.97 -6.58
CA TYR A 77 -4.41 -6.94 -7.36
C TYR A 77 -4.47 -8.28 -6.63
N GLU A 78 -5.55 -8.99 -6.89
CA GLU A 78 -5.76 -10.39 -6.54
C GLU A 78 -5.89 -11.20 -7.82
N GLY A 79 -5.07 -12.23 -7.96
CA GLY A 79 -5.08 -13.17 -9.08
C GLY A 79 -6.01 -14.35 -8.81
N GLU A 80 -5.71 -15.14 -7.79
CA GLU A 80 -6.42 -16.37 -7.43
C GLU A 80 -6.27 -16.73 -5.94
N ARG A 81 -7.34 -17.26 -5.35
CA ARG A 81 -7.42 -17.80 -3.98
C ARG A 81 -7.57 -16.72 -2.90
N ASP A 82 -6.56 -16.56 -2.05
CA ASP A 82 -6.69 -15.84 -0.79
C ASP A 82 -6.33 -14.37 -0.96
N ALA A 83 -7.33 -13.49 -0.94
CA ALA A 83 -7.12 -12.06 -1.08
C ALA A 83 -6.76 -11.38 0.26
N GLY A 84 -5.65 -10.64 0.28
CA GLY A 84 -5.28 -9.84 1.45
C GLY A 84 -4.46 -8.61 1.09
N VAL A 85 -4.79 -7.46 1.68
CA VAL A 85 -3.96 -6.25 1.58
C VAL A 85 -4.05 -5.40 2.84
N ARG A 86 -2.92 -4.83 3.27
CA ARG A 86 -2.78 -3.91 4.40
C ARG A 86 -1.80 -2.79 4.05
N LEU A 87 -2.06 -1.62 4.61
CA LEU A 87 -1.13 -0.50 4.66
C LEU A 87 -0.99 -0.07 6.12
N ALA A 88 0.24 0.05 6.59
CA ALA A 88 0.58 0.50 7.92
C ALA A 88 1.71 1.55 7.84
N TRP A 89 1.84 2.32 8.90
CA TRP A 89 2.93 3.26 9.08
C TRP A 89 3.20 3.44 10.57
N ARG A 90 4.45 3.71 10.92
CA ARG A 90 4.87 4.00 12.30
C ARG A 90 6.05 4.97 12.34
N GLN A 91 6.16 5.69 13.45
CA GLN A 91 7.41 6.34 13.83
C GLN A 91 8.37 5.28 14.41
N PRO A 92 9.68 5.57 14.51
CA PRO A 92 10.64 4.69 15.16
C PRO A 92 10.25 4.32 16.59
#